data_AF-A0A8J7CRJ6-F1
#
_entry.id   AF-A0A8J7CRJ6-F1
#
_cell.length_a   1.000
_cell.length_b   1.000
_cell.length_c   1.000
_cell.angle_alpha   90.00
_cell.angle_beta   90.00
_cell.angle_gamma   90.00
#
_symmetry.space_group_name_H-M   'P 1'
#
loop_
_entity.id
_entity.type
_entity.pdbx_description
1 polymer ?
#
loop_
_entity_poly.entity_id
_entity_poly.type
_entity_poly.pdbx_seq_one_letter_code
_entity_poly.pdbx_strand_id
1 'polypeptide(L)' 'MIHVCFSIFDANGLYSKFTGTSILSIFDNIASEVTIHILHDKTLTDENRNKFLTLAERYNQIIKFQNRCSQTLK' A
#
# COMPACT_ATOMS: atom_id res chain seq x y z
N MET A 1 4.24 10.09 14.31
CA MET A 1 4.20 8.90 13.44
C MET A 1 2.75 8.59 13.12
N ILE A 2 2.40 8.55 11.82
CA ILE A 2 1.04 8.32 11.34
C ILE A 2 0.97 6.94 10.69
N HIS A 3 -0.09 6.19 10.96
CA HIS A 3 -0.35 4.90 10.33
C HIS A 3 -1.63 4.99 9.51
N VAL A 4 -1.54 4.59 8.24
CA VAL A 4 -2.69 4.56 7.32
C VAL A 4 -2.84 3.14 6.79
N CYS A 5 -4.07 2.61 6.79
CA CYS A 5 -4.35 1.28 6.27
C CYS A 5 -5.24 1.35 5.04
N PHE A 6 -4.82 0.69 3.96
CA PHE A 6 -5.61 0.46 2.76
C PHE A 6 -5.94 -1.03 2.66
N SER A 7 -7.21 -1.37 2.42
CA SER A 7 -7.62 -2.72 2.02
C SER A 7 -7.84 -2.76 0.53
N ILE A 8 -7.08 -3.60 -0.18
CA ILE A 8 -7.08 -3.68 -1.63
C ILE A 8 -7.54 -5.07 -2.07
N PHE A 9 -8.55 -5.08 -2.93
CA PHE A 9 -8.92 -6.20 -3.78
C PHE A 9 -8.83 -5.70 -5.23
N ASP A 10 -7.84 -6.18 -5.99
CA ASP A 10 -7.37 -5.56 -7.23
C ASP A 10 -7.46 -6.51 -8.43
N ALA A 11 -8.60 -7.17 -8.59
CA ALA A 11 -8.80 -8.20 -9.63
C ALA A 11 -8.48 -7.74 -11.07
N ASN A 12 -8.50 -6.43 -11.34
CA ASN A 12 -8.23 -5.82 -12.65
C ASN A 12 -7.08 -4.79 -12.65
N GLY A 13 -6.34 -4.64 -11.56
CA GLY A 13 -5.23 -3.68 -11.48
C GLY A 13 -5.62 -2.21 -11.27
N LEU A 14 -6.91 -1.86 -11.31
CA LEU A 14 -7.37 -0.48 -11.26
C LEU A 14 -7.35 0.11 -9.85
N TYR A 15 -7.60 -0.70 -8.82
CA TYR A 15 -7.61 -0.22 -7.44
C TYR A 15 -6.21 0.10 -6.94
N SER A 16 -5.18 -0.62 -7.41
CA SER A 16 -3.79 -0.25 -7.10
C SER A 16 -3.41 1.12 -7.65
N LYS A 17 -3.93 1.49 -8.84
CA LYS A 17 -3.70 2.81 -9.43
C LYS A 17 -4.24 3.92 -8.53
N PHE A 18 -5.51 3.83 -8.15
CA PHE A 18 -6.14 4.85 -7.29
C PHE A 18 -5.51 4.90 -5.89
N THR A 19 -5.20 3.74 -5.32
CA THR A 19 -4.54 3.66 -4.02
C THR A 19 -3.15 4.27 -4.07
N GLY A 20 -2.38 4.04 -5.14
CA GLY A 20 -1.07 4.65 -5.34
C GLY A 20 -1.15 6.17 -5.43
N THR A 21 -2.14 6.71 -6.14
CA THR A 21 -2.39 8.16 -6.20
C THR A 21 -2.73 8.74 -4.83
N SER A 22 -3.55 8.05 -4.03
CA SER A 22 -3.86 8.48 -2.65
C SER A 22 -2.62 8.47 -1.76
N ILE A 23 -1.79 7.42 -1.83
CA ILE A 23 -0.54 7.32 -1.06
C ILE A 23 0.43 8.45 -1.46
N LEU A 24 0.58 8.72 -2.76
CA LEU A 24 1.39 9.83 -3.27
C LEU A 24 0.93 11.16 -2.65
N SER A 25 -0.38 11.43 -2.69
CA SER A 25 -0.95 12.66 -2.12
C SER A 25 -0.69 12.77 -0.61
N ILE A 26 -0.77 11.66 0.13
CA ILE A 26 -0.46 11.64 1.56
C ILE A 26 1.00 11.97 1.79
N PHE A 27 1.92 11.35 1.05
CA PHE A 27 3.36 11.58 1.19
C PHE A 27 3.78 13.00 0.80
N ASP A 28 3.14 13.61 -0.20
CA ASP A 28 3.43 14.98 -0.63
C ASP A 28 2.99 16.05 0.38
N ASN A 29 1.95 15.79 1.18
CA ASN A 29 1.30 16.82 1.99
C ASN A 29 1.58 16.71 3.50
N ILE A 30 2.31 15.68 3.93
CA ILE A 30 2.54 15.40 5.34
C ILE A 30 4.04 15.47 5.63
N ALA A 31 4.43 16.36 6.54
CA ALA A 31 5.82 16.50 6.99
C ALA A 31 6.25 15.42 8.02
N SER A 32 5.29 14.65 8.56
CA SER A 32 5.54 13.57 9.52
C SER A 32 5.88 12.25 8.83
N GLU A 33 6.56 11.36 9.55
CA GLU A 33 6.76 9.96 9.13
C GLU A 33 5.42 9.22 9.05
N VAL A 34 5.19 8.56 7.90
CA VAL A 34 3.96 7.81 7.59
C VAL A 34 4.31 6.36 7.28
N THR A 35 3.64 5.43 7.95
CA THR A 35 3.65 4.00 7.57
C THR A 35 2.33 3.63 6.92
N ILE A 36 2.38 3.14 5.68
CA ILE A 36 1.22 2.60 4.99
C ILE A 36 1.15 1.09 5.21
N HIS A 37 -0.04 0.59 5.54
CA HIS A 37 -0.34 -0.83 5.66
C HIS A 37 -1.30 -1.22 4.54
N ILE A 38 -0.87 -2.08 3.62
CA ILE A 38 -1.68 -2.60 2.52
C ILE A 38 -2.15 -4.00 2.88
N LEU A 39 -3.42 -4.11 3.28
CA LEU A 39 -4.13 -5.38 3.43
C LEU A 39 -4.59 -5.84 2.04
N HIS A 40 -4.04 -6.93 1.54
CA HIS A 40 -4.36 -7.44 0.20
C HIS A 40 -4.60 -8.94 0.20
N ASP A 41 -5.11 -9.47 -0.90
CA ASP A 41 -5.16 -10.91 -1.17
C ASP A 41 -4.31 -11.26 -2.42
N LYS A 42 -4.60 -12.38 -3.06
CA LYS A 42 -3.87 -12.86 -4.25
C LYS A 42 -4.10 -12.01 -5.50
N THR A 43 -5.02 -11.04 -5.46
CA THR A 43 -5.32 -10.18 -6.62
C THR A 43 -4.31 -9.06 -6.81
N LEU A 44 -3.55 -8.68 -5.77
CA LEU A 44 -2.47 -7.72 -5.92
C LEU A 44 -1.28 -8.39 -6.63
N THR A 45 -1.01 -7.96 -7.86
CA THR A 45 0.12 -8.47 -8.66
C THR A 45 1.46 -7.97 -8.13
N ASP A 46 2.53 -8.73 -8.41
CA ASP A 46 3.89 -8.32 -8.06
C ASP A 46 4.31 -7.02 -8.75
N GLU A 47 3.83 -6.78 -9.97
CA GLU A 47 4.05 -5.52 -10.69
C GLU A 47 3.48 -4.32 -9.92
N ASN A 48 2.22 -4.40 -9.48
CA ASN A 48 1.58 -3.33 -8.72
C ASN A 48 2.16 -3.20 -7.30
N ARG A 49 2.53 -4.32 -6.68
CA ARG A 49 3.28 -4.35 -5.42
C ARG A 49 4.62 -3.60 -5.53
N ASN A 50 5.36 -3.82 -6.62
CA ASN A 50 6.63 -3.15 -6.87
C ASN A 50 6.45 -1.65 -7.09
N LYS A 51 5.38 -1.22 -7.78
CA LYS A 51 5.06 0.22 -7.92
C LYS A 51 4.85 0.91 -6.57
N PHE A 52 4.20 0.25 -5.62
CA PHE A 52 4.08 0.76 -4.24
C PHE A 52 5.43 0.85 -3.54
N LEU A 53 6.30 -0.16 -3.68
CA LEU A 53 7.64 -0.12 -3.09
C LEU A 53 8.49 1.01 -3.65
N THR A 54 8.51 1.19 -4.98
CA THR A 54 9.21 2.31 -5.63
C THR A 54 8.67 3.67 -5.16
N LEU A 55 7.36 3.77 -4.94
CA LEU A 55 6.74 4.97 -4.37
C LEU A 55 7.23 5.22 -2.92
N ALA A 56 7.29 4.17 -2.10
CA ALA A 56 7.80 4.25 -0.73
C ALA A 56 9.26 4.73 -0.67
N GLU A 57 10.12 4.13 -1.51
CA GLU A 57 11.54 4.47 -1.63
C GLU A 57 11.74 5.93 -2.05
N ARG A 58 10.98 6.41 -3.03
CA ARG A 58 11.07 7.80 -3.51
C ARG A 58 10.82 8.83 -2.41
N TYR A 59 9.93 8.52 -1.47
CA TYR A 59 9.57 9.44 -0.38
C TYR A 59 10.30 9.13 0.93
N ASN A 60 11.17 8.12 0.95
CA ASN A 60 11.79 7.60 2.18
C ASN A 60 10.75 7.26 3.26
N GLN A 61 9.63 6.67 2.85
CA GLN A 61 8.52 6.24 3.71
C GLN A 61 8.38 4.72 3.69
N ILE A 62 7.57 4.17 4.60
CA ILE A 62 7.43 2.71 4.74
C ILE A 62 6.06 2.26 4.23
N ILE A 63 6.06 1.21 3.40
CA ILE A 63 4.86 0.46 3.03
C ILE A 63 5.01 -0.99 3.47
N LYS A 64 4.07 -1.49 4.28
CA LYS A 64 3.98 -2.87 4.75
C LYS A 64 2.82 -3.57 4.06
N PHE A 65 3.04 -4.81 3.64
CA PHE A 65 2.01 -5.64 3.00
C PHE A 65 1.56 -6.73 3.97
N GLN A 66 0.25 -6.88 4.13
CA GLN A 66 -0.37 -7.92 4.94
C GLN A 66 -1.34 -8.73 4.08
N ASN A 67 -1.03 -10.02 3.91
CA ASN A 67 -1.88 -10.93 3.15
C ASN A 67 -3.08 -11.39 3.99
N ARG A 68 -4.29 -11.16 3.50
CA ARG A 68 -5.56 -11.61 4.10
C ARG A 68 -5.75 -13.12 3.95
N CYS A 69 -5.10 -13.77 2.99
CA CYS A 69 -5.27 -15.21 2.73
C CYS A 69 -4.59 -16.10 3.80
N SER A 70 -3.78 -15.54 4.71
CA SER A 70 -3.08 -16.28 5.76
C SER A 70 -3.57 -15.98 7.18
N GLN A 71 -4.71 -15.30 7.36
CA GLN A 71 -5.32 -15.17 8.69
C GLN A 71 -6.11 -16.45 9.03
N THR A 72 -5.38 -17.53 9.31
CA THR A 72 -5.86 -18.47 10.32
C THR A 72 -5.74 -17.73 11.64
N LEU A 73 -6.88 -17.24 12.16
CA LEU A 73 -7.00 -16.76 13.53
C LEU A 73 -6.36 -17.81 14.46
N LYS A 74 -5.25 -17.43 15.10
CA LYS A 74 -4.70 -18.08 16.28
C LYS A 74 -4.60 -17.03 17.37
#